data_AF-A0A7C1Z3M6-F1
#
_entry.id   AF-A0A7C1Z3M6-F1
#
_cell.length_a   1.000
_cell.length_b   1.000
_cell.length_c   1.000
_cell.angle_alpha   90.00
_cell.angle_beta   90.00
_cell.angle_gamma   90.00
#
_symmetry.space_group_name_H-M   'P 1'
#
loop_
_entity.id
_entity.type
_entity.pdbx_description
1 polymer ?
#
loop_
_entity_poly.entity_id
_entity_poly.type
_entity_poly.pdbx_seq_one_letter_code
_entity_poly.pdbx_strand_id
1 'polypeptide(L)'
;MLTKVQKNIGISELRENLPKYLRDAKKEPLVVSLNRGKDLRVVVDVDLYNNLIEACEDSSIGSLMELTEKEKNLTEEEAKKLICS
;
A
#
# COMPACT_ATOMS: atom_id res chain seq x y z
N MET A 1 -0.73 -0.29 -21.78
CA MET A 1 -0.15 -1.64 -21.61
C MET A 1 -1.09 -2.43 -20.72
N LEU A 2 -1.65 -3.55 -21.20
CA LEU A 2 -2.49 -4.44 -20.39
C LEU A 2 -1.57 -5.22 -19.44
N THR A 3 -1.43 -4.75 -18.21
CA THR A 3 -0.77 -5.50 -17.13
C THR A 3 -1.50 -6.81 -16.94
N LYS A 4 -0.85 -7.90 -17.32
CA LYS A 4 -1.39 -9.25 -17.22
C LYS A 4 -1.76 -9.50 -15.77
N VAL A 5 -3.05 -9.61 -15.48
CA VAL A 5 -3.54 -9.93 -14.13
C VAL A 5 -2.94 -11.29 -13.78
N GLN A 6 -2.12 -11.32 -12.74
CA GLN A 6 -1.49 -12.54 -12.26
C GLN A 6 -2.57 -13.57 -11.94
N LYS A 7 -2.28 -14.81 -12.29
CA LYS A 7 -3.22 -15.92 -12.22
C LYS A 7 -3.63 -16.13 -10.75
N ASN A 8 -4.91 -15.91 -10.42
CA ASN A 8 -5.42 -16.23 -9.10
C ASN A 8 -5.34 -17.75 -8.88
N ILE A 9 -4.61 -18.19 -7.86
CA ILE A 9 -4.50 -19.61 -7.52
C ILE A 9 -5.39 -19.96 -6.34
N GLY A 10 -5.86 -21.21 -6.28
CA GLY A 10 -6.61 -21.71 -5.14
C GLY A 10 -5.70 -22.07 -3.97
N ILE A 11 -6.23 -21.99 -2.74
CA ILE A 11 -5.50 -22.42 -1.54
C ILE A 11 -5.06 -23.89 -1.58
N SER A 12 -5.83 -24.77 -2.22
CA SER A 12 -5.44 -26.18 -2.40
C SER A 12 -4.22 -26.31 -3.29
N GLU A 13 -4.20 -25.59 -4.41
CA GLU A 13 -3.07 -25.58 -5.35
C GLU A 13 -1.80 -25.01 -4.71
N LEU A 14 -1.96 -23.95 -3.89
CA LEU A 14 -0.86 -23.39 -3.10
C LEU A 14 -0.27 -24.43 -2.14
N ARG A 15 -1.11 -25.19 -1.44
CA ARG A 15 -0.65 -26.21 -0.47
C ARG A 15 0.09 -27.36 -1.15
N GLU A 16 -0.39 -27.81 -2.30
CA GLU A 16 0.24 -28.89 -3.07
C GLU A 16 1.61 -28.48 -3.64
N ASN A 17 1.79 -27.18 -3.96
CA ASN A 17 2.97 -26.67 -4.66
C ASN A 17 3.68 -25.54 -3.88
N LEU A 18 3.64 -25.59 -2.55
CA LEU A 18 4.08 -24.49 -1.68
C LEU A 18 5.51 -24.00 -1.98
N PRO A 19 6.53 -24.86 -2.15
CA PRO A 19 7.90 -24.38 -2.40
C PRO A 19 8.09 -23.69 -3.76
N LYS A 20 7.27 -24.04 -4.76
CA LYS A 20 7.29 -23.37 -6.06
C LYS A 20 6.70 -21.97 -5.92
N TYR A 21 5.49 -21.88 -5.36
CA TYR A 21 4.78 -20.62 -5.24
C TYR A 21 5.46 -19.63 -4.30
N LEU A 22 6.11 -20.09 -3.21
CA LEU A 22 6.91 -19.20 -2.37
C LEU A 22 8.16 -18.68 -3.08
N ARG A 23 8.79 -19.46 -3.97
CA ARG A 23 9.91 -18.96 -4.78
C ARG A 23 9.45 -17.95 -5.84
N ASP A 24 8.29 -18.18 -6.42
CA ASP A 24 7.70 -17.25 -7.39
C ASP A 24 7.26 -15.94 -6.70
N ALA A 25 6.68 -16.03 -5.50
CA ALA A 25 6.26 -14.90 -4.67
C ALA A 25 7.39 -13.93 -4.31
N LYS A 26 8.66 -14.40 -4.32
CA LYS A 26 9.83 -13.54 -4.13
C LYS A 26 10.08 -12.58 -5.29
N LYS A 27 9.68 -12.97 -6.50
CA LYS A 27 9.87 -12.18 -7.71
C LYS A 27 8.67 -11.30 -7.98
N GLU A 28 7.49 -11.83 -7.70
CA GLU A 28 6.23 -11.28 -8.15
C GLU A 28 5.12 -11.63 -7.14
N PRO A 29 4.26 -10.68 -6.74
CA PRO A 29 3.15 -10.96 -5.83
C PRO A 29 2.27 -12.11 -6.31
N LEU A 30 1.69 -12.86 -5.37
CA LEU A 30 0.84 -14.00 -5.69
C LEU A 30 -0.53 -13.83 -5.04
N VAL A 31 -1.59 -13.89 -5.86
CA VAL A 31 -2.97 -13.78 -5.37
C VAL A 31 -3.54 -15.17 -5.13
N VAL A 32 -3.95 -15.41 -3.89
CA VAL A 32 -4.44 -16.70 -3.39
C VAL A 32 -5.90 -16.58 -2.98
N SER A 33 -6.74 -17.42 -3.57
CA SER A 33 -8.15 -17.55 -3.25
C SER A 33 -8.37 -18.62 -2.17
N LEU A 34 -8.87 -18.21 -1.01
CA LEU A 34 -9.17 -19.10 0.11
C LEU A 34 -10.53 -19.80 -0.04
N ASN A 35 -11.54 -19.12 -0.58
CA ASN A 35 -12.93 -19.61 -0.65
C ASN A 35 -13.61 -19.31 -1.99
N ARG A 36 -13.53 -20.21 -2.97
CA ARG A 36 -14.22 -20.12 -4.29
C ARG A 36 -14.17 -18.70 -4.91
N GLY A 37 -13.06 -17.99 -4.74
CA GLY A 37 -12.85 -16.64 -5.29
C GLY A 37 -13.38 -15.48 -4.44
N LYS A 38 -14.03 -15.73 -3.29
CA LYS A 38 -14.63 -14.69 -2.44
C LYS A 38 -13.64 -14.05 -1.45
N ASP A 39 -12.66 -14.81 -0.99
CA ASP A 39 -11.65 -14.33 -0.04
C ASP A 39 -10.28 -14.48 -0.68
N LEU A 40 -9.65 -13.33 -0.96
CA LEU A 40 -8.38 -13.23 -1.66
C LEU A 40 -7.31 -12.73 -0.68
N ARG A 41 -6.17 -13.41 -0.67
CA ARG A 41 -4.96 -12.99 0.05
C ARG A 41 -3.85 -12.75 -0.96
N VAL A 42 -2.95 -11.83 -0.64
CA VAL A 42 -1.75 -11.60 -1.45
C VAL A 42 -0.56 -12.07 -0.65
N VAL A 43 0.24 -12.94 -1.26
CA VAL A 43 1.54 -13.35 -0.74
C VAL A 43 2.60 -12.53 -1.46
N VAL A 44 3.46 -11.87 -0.69
CA VAL A 44 4.55 -11.02 -1.18
C VAL A 44 5.83 -11.37 -0.46
N ASP A 45 6.96 -10.98 -1.05
CA ASP A 45 8.23 -10.95 -0.35
C ASP A 45 8.20 -9.97 0.84
N VAL A 46 8.98 -10.27 1.88
CA VAL A 46 9.05 -9.45 3.09
C VAL A 46 9.63 -8.07 2.78
N ASP A 47 10.65 -7.98 1.93
CA ASP A 47 11.29 -6.72 1.58
C ASP A 47 10.30 -5.84 0.80
N LEU A 48 9.54 -6.45 -0.12
CA LEU A 48 8.49 -5.74 -0.85
C LEU A 48 7.39 -5.25 0.09
N TYR A 49 6.96 -6.06 1.05
CA TYR A 49 5.97 -5.65 2.05
C TYR A 49 6.45 -4.44 2.86
N ASN A 50 7.67 -4.50 3.39
CA ASN A 50 8.22 -3.41 4.20
C ASN A 50 8.34 -2.12 3.39
N ASN A 51 8.87 -2.19 2.16
CA ASN A 51 8.96 -1.02 1.29
C ASN A 51 7.58 -0.39 0.99
N LEU A 52 6.53 -1.20 0.84
CA LEU A 52 5.17 -0.69 0.63
C LEU A 52 4.61 -0.01 1.88
N ILE A 53 4.91 -0.54 3.06
CA ILE A 53 4.52 0.08 4.34
C ILE A 53 5.26 1.40 4.52
N GLU A 54 6.58 1.43 4.35
CA GLU A 54 7.39 2.65 4.44
C GLU A 54 6.89 3.72 3.47
N ALA A 55 6.65 3.38 2.20
CA ALA A 55 6.12 4.32 1.23
C ALA A 55 4.71 4.84 1.60
N CYS A 56 3.88 4.00 2.22
CA CYS A 56 2.56 4.40 2.70
C CYS A 56 2.67 5.35 3.90
N GLU A 57 3.55 5.05 4.85
CA GLU A 57 3.83 5.90 6.01
C GLU A 57 4.40 7.25 5.59
N ASP A 58 5.39 7.27 4.68
CA ASP A 58 5.97 8.50 4.13
C ASP A 58 4.91 9.37 3.43
N SER A 59 4.03 8.76 2.62
CA SER A 59 2.93 9.48 1.98
C SER A 59 1.94 10.04 3.00
N SER A 60 1.69 9.31 4.09
CA SER A 60 0.78 9.73 5.16
C SER A 60 1.37 10.89 5.95
N ILE A 61 2.67 10.83 6.25
CA ILE A 61 3.43 11.90 6.92
C ILE A 61 3.48 13.15 6.04
N GLY A 62 3.77 13.00 4.73
CA GLY A 62 3.75 14.12 3.79
C GLY A 62 2.38 14.81 3.74
N SER A 63 1.29 14.03 3.73
CA SER A 63 -0.07 14.56 3.74
C SER A 63 -0.40 15.33 5.03
N LEU A 64 0.06 14.84 6.19
CA LEU A 64 -0.10 15.53 7.47
C LEU A 64 0.73 16.82 7.55
N MET A 65 1.94 16.80 6.99
CA MET A 65 2.83 17.96 6.96
C MET A 65 2.22 19.09 6.11
N GLU A 66 1.68 18.77 4.93
CA GLU A 66 0.95 19.74 4.09
C GLU A 66 -0.28 20.35 4.79
N LEU A 67 -1.01 19.56 5.60
CA LEU A 67 -2.14 20.07 6.37
C LEU A 67 -1.67 21.05 7.47
N THR A 68 -0.58 20.73 8.17
CA THR A 68 -0.03 21.63 9.20
C THR A 68 0.56 22.92 8.63
N GLU A 69 1.15 22.89 7.44
CA GLU A 69 1.63 24.11 6.76
C GLU A 69 0.46 24.99 6.30
N LYS A 70 -0.63 24.40 5.82
CA LYS A 70 -1.85 25.14 5.49
C LYS A 70 -2.47 25.82 6.70
N GLU A 71 -2.54 25.13 7.85
CA GLU A 71 -3.06 25.72 9.09
C GLU A 71 -2.19 26.88 9.58
N LYS A 72 -0.86 26.75 9.55
CA LYS A 72 0.06 27.84 9.93
C LYS A 72 -0.11 29.08 9.05
N ASN A 73 -0.19 28.88 7.74
CA ASN A 73 -0.37 29.98 6.80
C ASN A 73 -1.71 30.70 6.99
N LEU A 74 -2.79 29.98 7.30
CA LEU A 74 -4.09 30.57 7.63
C LEU A 74 -4.03 31.41 8.91
N THR A 75 -3.39 30.92 9.96
CA THR A 75 -3.23 31.68 11.21
C THR A 75 -2.38 32.94 11.04
N GLU A 76 -1.36 32.93 10.18
CA GLU A 76 -0.55 34.12 9.89
C GLU A 76 -1.30 35.18 9.09
N GLU A 77 -2.14 34.77 8.13
CA GLU A 77 -3.00 35.71 7.39
C GLU A 77 -4.07 36.34 8.28
N GLU A 78 -4.67 35.56 9.18
CA GLU A 78 -5.63 36.06 10.16
C GLU A 78 -4.99 37.04 11.14
N ALA A 79 -3.78 36.73 11.63
CA ALA A 79 -3.02 37.63 12.50
C ALA A 79 -2.63 38.95 11.80
N LYS A 80 -2.25 38.90 10.51
CA LYS A 80 -1.95 40.11 9.72
C LYS A 80 -3.18 40.97 9.48
N LYS A 81 -4.36 40.37 9.29
CA LYS A 81 -5.63 41.12 9.17
C LYS A 81 -6.00 41.87 10.45
N LEU A 82 -5.76 41.27 11.62
CA LEU A 82 -6.03 41.90 12.92
C LEU A 82 -5.08 43.06 13.26
N ILE A 83 -3.84 43.04 12.76
CA ILE A 83 -2.85 44.10 13.02
C ILE A 83 -3.05 45.32 12.10
N CYS A 84 -3.67 45.12 10.92
CA CYS A 84 -3.91 46.17 9.93
C CYS A 84 -5.35 46.73 9.95
N SER A 85 -6.15 46.45 10.99
CA SER A 85 -7.47 47.06 11.23
C SER A 85 -7.42 48.07 12.38
#